data_AF-I3YF45-F1
#
_entry.id   AF-I3YF45-F1
#
_cell.length_a   1.000
_cell.length_b   1.000
_cell.length_c   1.000
_cell.angle_alpha   90.00
_cell.angle_beta   90.00
_cell.angle_gamma   90.00
#
_symmetry.space_group_name_H-M   'P 1'
#
loop_
_entity.id
_entity.type
_entity.pdbx_description
1 polymer ?
#
loop_
_entity_poly.entity_id
_entity_poly.type
_entity_poly.pdbx_seq_one_letter_code
_entity_poly.pdbx_strand_id
1 'polypeptide(L)'
;MPDDRTPDAEASLWDRFEALFLDRLQGCLERDDFTEYSSHRQAAETRILARSRLYQGEKLDRVMIHQYTLKPGRGGLVIFAYPRLEYAVPSFLLHIGGMPPARTLLILDLAPCSATLDMTPFGAVAQMQRAALELPDAEVEWLRPVTSPHLLYCPLKPLEPERFLPAFAAVVETWRAAYLEPAARDGDATSMKARGDAVLELKKVLFRNDPAFPVFTRAFGQGMSDVFAEAAFGGDPGLSIADAIEPLPTPGSWVNKKFGVSWRADAQERVHEAPAFLRPIIRRIIEKEAVKEGMPVVTLELVLRCEKKYRSGMEL
;
A
#
# COMPACT_ATOMS: atom_id res chain seq x y z
N MET A 1 -6.90 -28.53 33.63
CA MET A 1 -8.21 -27.85 33.52
C MET A 1 -8.00 -26.63 32.65
N PRO A 2 -8.70 -26.52 31.52
CA PRO A 2 -8.26 -27.13 30.25
C PRO A 2 -7.49 -26.16 29.35
N ASP A 3 -6.70 -26.78 28.48
CA ASP A 3 -5.96 -26.29 27.33
C ASP A 3 -6.90 -25.45 26.42
N ASP A 4 -6.74 -24.12 26.42
CA ASP A 4 -7.49 -23.20 25.54
C ASP A 4 -6.83 -23.12 24.16
N ARG A 5 -6.37 -24.28 23.67
CA ARG A 5 -6.11 -24.50 22.26
C ARG A 5 -7.42 -24.97 21.63
N THR A 6 -8.36 -24.04 21.44
CA THR A 6 -9.23 -24.16 20.28
C THR A 6 -8.32 -24.16 19.05
N PRO A 7 -8.30 -25.24 18.24
CA PRO A 7 -7.64 -25.19 16.95
C PRO A 7 -8.33 -24.09 16.14
N ASP A 8 -7.55 -23.19 15.53
CA ASP A 8 -8.00 -22.22 14.52
C ASP A 8 -8.79 -22.96 13.43
N ALA A 9 -10.11 -23.06 13.60
CA ALA A 9 -10.98 -23.84 12.72
C ALA A 9 -11.49 -23.04 11.51
N GLU A 10 -11.05 -21.80 11.35
CA GLU A 10 -11.13 -21.07 10.10
C GLU A 10 -9.79 -20.37 9.91
N ALA A 11 -8.92 -20.91 9.05
CA ALA A 11 -7.84 -20.11 8.49
C ALA A 11 -8.48 -18.81 7.99
N SER A 12 -8.03 -17.67 8.52
CA SER A 12 -8.67 -16.41 8.18
C SER A 12 -8.65 -16.26 6.65
N LEU A 13 -9.59 -15.51 6.10
CA LEU A 13 -9.61 -15.20 4.67
C LEU A 13 -8.21 -14.88 4.14
N TRP A 14 -7.44 -14.08 4.88
CA TRP A 14 -6.09 -13.66 4.52
C TRP A 14 -5.05 -14.78 4.59
N ASP A 15 -5.19 -15.73 5.51
CA ASP A 15 -4.34 -16.92 5.56
C ASP A 15 -4.52 -17.80 4.32
N ARG A 16 -5.72 -17.86 3.73
CA ARG A 16 -5.92 -18.54 2.43
C ARG A 16 -5.20 -17.85 1.28
N PHE A 17 -5.19 -16.52 1.26
CA PHE A 17 -4.42 -15.76 0.27
C PHE A 17 -2.90 -15.93 0.47
N GLU A 18 -2.43 -15.85 1.70
CA GLU A 18 -1.01 -16.07 2.03
C GLU A 18 -0.56 -17.48 1.65
N ALA A 19 -1.32 -18.51 2.04
CA ALA A 19 -1.03 -19.89 1.67
C ALA A 19 -0.97 -20.09 0.15
N LEU A 20 -1.97 -19.56 -0.58
CA LEU A 20 -1.98 -19.64 -2.04
C LEU A 20 -0.76 -18.97 -2.65
N PHE A 21 -0.37 -17.79 -2.17
CA PHE A 21 0.79 -17.06 -2.67
C PHE A 21 2.08 -17.85 -2.47
N LEU A 22 2.30 -18.38 -1.26
CA LEU A 22 3.49 -19.16 -0.92
C LEU A 22 3.54 -20.49 -1.67
N ASP A 23 2.39 -21.17 -1.85
CA ASP A 23 2.32 -22.42 -2.60
C ASP A 23 2.59 -22.20 -4.08
N ARG A 24 2.07 -21.12 -4.68
CA ARG A 24 2.33 -20.80 -6.09
C ARG A 24 3.79 -20.46 -6.35
N LEU A 25 4.50 -19.88 -5.39
CA LEU A 25 5.91 -19.51 -5.49
C LEU A 25 6.87 -20.59 -4.95
N GLN A 26 6.38 -21.81 -4.72
CA GLN A 26 7.23 -22.92 -4.35
C GLN A 26 8.36 -23.09 -5.39
N GLY A 27 9.61 -23.14 -4.91
CA GLY A 27 10.81 -23.21 -5.76
C GLY A 27 11.36 -21.86 -6.21
N CYS A 28 10.61 -20.76 -6.05
CA CYS A 28 11.10 -19.39 -6.27
C CYS A 28 11.37 -18.62 -4.98
N LEU A 29 10.84 -19.11 -3.85
CA LEU A 29 10.89 -18.46 -2.54
C LEU A 29 11.30 -19.46 -1.44
N GLU A 30 12.16 -19.03 -0.52
CA GLU A 30 12.53 -19.79 0.67
C GLU A 30 11.42 -19.64 1.72
N ARG A 31 10.58 -20.67 1.86
CA ARG A 31 9.37 -20.61 2.71
C ARG A 31 9.65 -20.86 4.19
N ASP A 32 10.71 -21.59 4.48
CA ASP A 32 11.04 -22.03 5.84
C ASP A 32 12.05 -21.10 6.55
N ASP A 33 12.56 -20.09 5.84
CA ASP A 33 13.42 -19.04 6.39
C ASP A 33 12.74 -17.68 6.18
N PHE A 34 12.19 -17.14 7.27
CA PHE A 34 11.54 -15.83 7.24
C PHE A 34 11.71 -15.11 8.57
N THR A 35 11.70 -13.78 8.50
CA THR A 35 11.61 -12.91 9.67
C THR A 35 10.18 -12.44 9.86
N GLU A 36 9.66 -12.51 11.08
CA GLU A 36 8.32 -12.01 11.42
C GLU A 36 8.36 -10.86 12.42
N TYR A 37 7.61 -9.80 12.12
CA TYR A 37 7.31 -8.70 13.04
C TYR A 37 5.82 -8.70 13.34
N SER A 38 5.47 -8.75 14.62
CA SER A 38 4.08 -8.80 15.05
C SER A 38 3.82 -7.76 16.14
N SER A 39 2.71 -7.04 16.03
CA SER A 39 2.23 -6.12 17.06
C SER A 39 0.78 -6.39 17.39
N HIS A 40 0.47 -6.26 18.68
CA HIS A 40 -0.87 -6.45 19.21
C HIS A 40 -1.20 -5.35 20.20
N ARG A 41 -2.37 -4.75 20.04
CA ARG A 41 -2.94 -3.81 21.00
C ARG A 41 -4.34 -4.27 21.39
N GLN A 42 -4.52 -4.43 22.70
CA GLN A 42 -5.81 -4.72 23.31
C GLN A 42 -6.24 -3.52 24.15
N ALA A 43 -7.48 -3.08 23.94
CA ALA A 43 -8.21 -2.13 24.78
C ALA A 43 -9.65 -2.65 24.97
N ALA A 44 -10.44 -1.98 25.84
CA ALA A 44 -11.75 -2.48 26.28
C ALA A 44 -12.71 -2.89 25.14
N GLU A 45 -12.69 -2.16 24.01
CA GLU A 45 -13.56 -2.41 22.86
C GLU A 45 -12.79 -2.55 21.53
N THR A 46 -11.46 -2.57 21.58
CA THR A 46 -10.62 -2.57 20.36
C THR A 46 -9.49 -3.57 20.46
N ARG A 47 -9.37 -4.40 19.42
CA ARG A 47 -8.25 -5.30 19.19
C ARG A 47 -7.63 -4.96 17.86
N ILE A 48 -6.36 -4.54 17.88
CA ILE A 48 -5.58 -4.22 16.70
C ILE A 48 -4.45 -5.22 16.60
N LEU A 49 -4.33 -5.85 15.44
CA LEU A 49 -3.30 -6.84 15.11
C LEU A 49 -2.59 -6.40 13.83
N ALA A 50 -1.29 -6.56 13.78
CA ALA A 50 -0.50 -6.41 12.57
C ALA A 50 0.64 -7.44 12.58
N ARG A 51 0.85 -8.14 11.46
CA ARG A 51 1.88 -9.16 11.27
C ARG A 51 2.53 -8.93 9.91
N SER A 52 3.84 -8.73 9.88
CA SER A 52 4.66 -8.72 8.65
C SER A 52 5.59 -9.91 8.63
N ARG A 53 5.56 -10.72 7.59
CA ARG A 53 6.58 -11.74 7.30
C ARG A 53 7.42 -11.32 6.12
N LEU A 54 8.73 -11.52 6.23
CA LEU A 54 9.71 -11.24 5.19
C LEU A 54 10.36 -12.53 4.74
N TYR A 55 10.25 -12.80 3.45
CA TYR A 55 10.87 -13.92 2.77
C TYR A 55 11.85 -13.42 1.72
N GLN A 56 12.76 -14.29 1.29
CA GLN A 56 13.68 -14.05 0.20
C GLN A 56 13.70 -15.25 -0.75
N GLY A 57 14.27 -15.06 -1.93
CA GLY A 57 14.51 -16.13 -2.89
C GLY A 57 15.71 -15.85 -3.78
N GLU A 58 15.96 -16.75 -4.72
CA GLU A 58 17.07 -16.60 -5.67
C GLU A 58 16.93 -15.31 -6.48
N LYS A 59 15.73 -15.04 -7.03
CA LYS A 59 15.44 -13.87 -7.89
C LYS A 59 14.69 -12.75 -7.17
N LEU A 60 14.34 -12.97 -5.90
CA LEU A 60 13.54 -12.07 -5.09
C LEU A 60 14.37 -11.57 -3.91
N ASP A 61 14.64 -10.26 -3.90
CA ASP A 61 15.40 -9.64 -2.81
C ASP A 61 14.58 -9.62 -1.51
N ARG A 62 13.29 -9.28 -1.65
CA ARG A 62 12.41 -9.11 -0.51
C ARG A 62 10.96 -9.36 -0.88
N VAL A 63 10.31 -10.22 -0.12
CA VAL A 63 8.88 -10.51 -0.23
C VAL A 63 8.24 -10.29 1.12
N MET A 64 7.55 -9.18 1.26
CA MET A 64 6.80 -8.83 2.44
C MET A 64 5.35 -9.28 2.29
N ILE A 65 4.87 -10.05 3.27
CA ILE A 65 3.45 -10.38 3.44
C ILE A 65 2.99 -9.76 4.76
N HIS A 66 2.12 -8.76 4.68
CA HIS A 66 1.59 -8.05 5.84
C HIS A 66 0.09 -8.23 5.96
N GLN A 67 -0.33 -8.78 7.10
CA GLN A 67 -1.72 -8.89 7.48
C GLN A 67 -2.03 -7.95 8.63
N TYR A 68 -3.19 -7.30 8.60
CA TYR A 68 -3.61 -6.43 9.67
C TYR A 68 -5.11 -6.50 9.95
N THR A 69 -5.48 -6.23 11.20
CA THR A 69 -6.85 -6.03 11.67
C THR A 69 -6.89 -4.79 12.55
N LEU A 70 -7.73 -3.81 12.21
CA LEU A 70 -7.84 -2.54 12.94
C LEU A 70 -9.03 -2.51 13.91
N LYS A 71 -10.11 -3.18 13.54
CA LYS A 71 -11.33 -3.35 14.34
C LYS A 71 -12.15 -4.50 13.73
N PRO A 72 -13.22 -5.01 14.38
CA PRO A 72 -14.05 -6.04 13.79
C PRO A 72 -14.50 -5.70 12.37
N GLY A 73 -14.29 -6.61 11.42
CA GLY A 73 -14.61 -6.45 10.00
C GLY A 73 -13.70 -5.48 9.22
N ARG A 74 -12.73 -4.81 9.87
CA ARG A 74 -11.77 -3.92 9.20
C ARG A 74 -10.36 -4.48 9.26
N GLY A 75 -9.86 -4.94 8.12
CA GLY A 75 -8.52 -5.52 8.01
C GLY A 75 -8.13 -5.65 6.55
N GLY A 76 -7.00 -6.31 6.32
CA GLY A 76 -6.48 -6.50 4.97
C GLY A 76 -5.19 -7.29 4.91
N LEU A 77 -4.76 -7.48 3.67
CA LEU A 77 -3.54 -8.14 3.26
C LEU A 77 -2.79 -7.22 2.30
N VAL A 78 -1.51 -7.03 2.56
CA VAL A 78 -0.58 -6.31 1.69
C VAL A 78 0.55 -7.26 1.34
N ILE A 79 0.88 -7.36 0.06
CA ILE A 79 2.06 -8.12 -0.39
C ILE A 79 2.88 -7.21 -1.29
N PHE A 80 4.13 -6.98 -0.91
CA PHE A 80 5.12 -6.33 -1.77
C PHE A 80 6.26 -7.31 -2.01
N ALA A 81 6.51 -7.63 -3.28
CA ALA A 81 7.65 -8.45 -3.66
C ALA A 81 8.55 -7.68 -4.63
N TYR A 82 9.79 -7.46 -4.21
CA TYR A 82 10.80 -6.76 -4.99
C TYR A 82 11.82 -7.77 -5.53
N PRO A 83 12.11 -7.72 -6.84
CA PRO A 83 13.10 -8.58 -7.46
C PRO A 83 14.52 -8.14 -7.10
N ARG A 84 15.49 -9.03 -7.22
CA ARG A 84 16.90 -8.63 -7.24
C ARG A 84 17.21 -7.91 -8.55
N LEU A 85 18.15 -6.96 -8.49
CA LEU A 85 18.42 -6.05 -9.61
C LEU A 85 19.07 -6.72 -10.81
N GLU A 86 19.59 -7.93 -10.66
CA GLU A 86 20.13 -8.74 -11.76
C GLU A 86 19.04 -9.38 -12.62
N TYR A 87 17.75 -9.32 -12.23
CA TYR A 87 16.68 -9.97 -12.97
C TYR A 87 15.66 -8.94 -13.46
N ALA A 88 15.32 -9.01 -14.74
CA ALA A 88 14.28 -8.17 -15.35
C ALA A 88 12.88 -8.71 -15.03
N VAL A 89 12.48 -8.58 -13.76
CA VAL A 89 11.20 -9.06 -13.22
C VAL A 89 10.40 -7.85 -12.74
N PRO A 90 9.07 -7.78 -12.99
CA PRO A 90 8.26 -6.72 -12.44
C PRO A 90 8.03 -6.93 -10.93
N SER A 91 7.92 -5.86 -10.16
CA SER A 91 7.59 -5.95 -8.73
C SER A 91 6.12 -6.34 -8.53
N PHE A 92 5.85 -7.26 -7.61
CA PHE A 92 4.48 -7.67 -7.29
C PHE A 92 3.90 -6.74 -6.24
N LEU A 93 2.73 -6.16 -6.53
CA LEU A 93 2.02 -5.27 -5.62
C LEU A 93 0.62 -5.78 -5.36
N LEU A 94 0.30 -6.07 -4.10
CA LEU A 94 -1.06 -6.28 -3.63
C LEU A 94 -1.32 -5.38 -2.42
N HIS A 95 -2.44 -4.67 -2.46
CA HIS A 95 -3.10 -4.14 -1.28
C HIS A 95 -4.58 -4.48 -1.42
N ILE A 96 -5.08 -5.34 -0.54
CA ILE A 96 -6.51 -5.61 -0.41
C ILE A 96 -6.94 -5.40 1.04
N GLY A 97 -8.03 -4.65 1.26
CA GLY A 97 -8.50 -4.41 2.62
C GLY A 97 -9.66 -3.42 2.68
N GLY A 98 -9.83 -2.79 3.85
CA GLY A 98 -10.96 -1.90 4.11
C GLY A 98 -11.97 -2.58 5.02
N MET A 99 -13.25 -2.53 4.67
CA MET A 99 -14.35 -3.24 5.36
C MET A 99 -15.07 -4.14 4.35
N PRO A 100 -14.42 -5.22 3.88
CA PRO A 100 -15.05 -6.14 2.96
C PRO A 100 -16.29 -6.81 3.57
N PRO A 101 -17.29 -7.15 2.75
CA PRO A 101 -17.32 -6.90 1.31
C PRO A 101 -17.81 -5.50 0.94
N ALA A 102 -18.40 -4.75 1.88
CA ALA A 102 -19.11 -3.51 1.60
C ALA A 102 -18.20 -2.38 1.07
N ARG A 103 -16.97 -2.27 1.58
CA ARG A 103 -15.99 -1.24 1.21
C ARG A 103 -14.61 -1.85 1.07
N THR A 104 -14.31 -2.39 -0.10
CA THR A 104 -13.05 -3.07 -0.39
C THR A 104 -12.14 -2.17 -1.22
N LEU A 105 -10.97 -1.84 -0.67
CA LEU A 105 -9.86 -1.32 -1.44
C LEU A 105 -9.12 -2.51 -2.06
N LEU A 106 -8.89 -2.46 -3.36
CA LEU A 106 -8.01 -3.40 -4.07
C LEU A 106 -7.05 -2.61 -4.94
N ILE A 107 -5.76 -2.90 -4.83
CA ILE A 107 -4.69 -2.50 -5.75
C ILE A 107 -3.92 -3.79 -6.03
N LEU A 108 -3.91 -4.28 -7.26
CA LEU A 108 -3.10 -5.41 -7.70
C LEU A 108 -2.41 -5.08 -9.02
N ASP A 109 -1.08 -5.16 -9.04
CA ASP A 109 -0.27 -4.85 -10.22
C ASP A 109 1.02 -5.67 -10.27
N LEU A 110 1.55 -5.83 -11.49
CA LEU A 110 2.95 -6.17 -11.73
C LEU A 110 3.67 -4.92 -12.24
N ALA A 111 4.30 -4.19 -11.32
CA ALA A 111 4.95 -2.91 -11.60
C ALA A 111 6.23 -3.12 -12.43
N PRO A 112 6.32 -2.54 -13.64
CA PRO A 112 7.44 -2.78 -14.54
C PRO A 112 8.74 -2.23 -13.98
N CYS A 113 9.84 -3.00 -14.09
CA CYS A 113 11.18 -2.55 -13.70
C CYS A 113 11.92 -1.83 -14.84
N SER A 114 11.33 -1.76 -16.04
CA SER A 114 11.87 -1.08 -17.23
C SER A 114 10.73 -0.76 -18.20
N ALA A 115 10.87 0.32 -18.96
CA ALA A 115 9.93 0.68 -20.03
C ALA A 115 9.91 -0.33 -21.20
N THR A 116 10.93 -1.16 -21.33
CA THR A 116 11.06 -2.18 -22.39
C THR A 116 10.58 -3.56 -21.97
N LEU A 117 10.18 -3.75 -20.71
CA LEU A 117 9.70 -5.04 -20.23
C LEU A 117 8.37 -5.39 -20.90
N ASP A 118 8.27 -6.61 -21.45
CA ASP A 118 7.04 -7.07 -22.10
C ASP A 118 5.93 -7.31 -21.07
N MET A 119 4.95 -6.41 -21.03
CA MET A 119 3.79 -6.50 -20.15
C MET A 119 2.61 -7.26 -20.76
N THR A 120 2.75 -7.81 -21.98
CA THR A 120 1.66 -8.52 -22.68
C THR A 120 1.09 -9.69 -21.88
N PRO A 121 1.90 -10.59 -21.27
CA PRO A 121 1.37 -11.68 -20.46
C PRO A 121 0.48 -11.19 -19.30
N PHE A 122 0.95 -10.18 -18.56
CA PHE A 122 0.16 -9.58 -17.48
C PHE A 122 -1.09 -8.86 -18.01
N GLY A 123 -0.96 -8.10 -19.10
CA GLY A 123 -2.06 -7.35 -19.69
C GLY A 123 -3.25 -8.22 -20.09
N ALA A 124 -2.99 -9.40 -20.68
CA ALA A 124 -4.03 -10.36 -21.04
C ALA A 124 -4.80 -10.85 -19.80
N VAL A 125 -4.08 -11.24 -18.74
CA VAL A 125 -4.70 -11.72 -17.51
C VAL A 125 -5.43 -10.60 -16.78
N ALA A 126 -4.83 -9.42 -16.67
CA ALA A 126 -5.46 -8.27 -16.04
C ALA A 126 -6.76 -7.86 -16.76
N GLN A 127 -6.79 -7.85 -18.09
CA GLN A 127 -8.01 -7.56 -18.84
C GLN A 127 -9.12 -8.57 -18.54
N MET A 128 -8.79 -9.87 -18.54
CA MET A 128 -9.75 -10.93 -18.22
C MET A 128 -10.29 -10.79 -16.78
N GLN A 129 -9.41 -10.54 -15.81
CA GLN A 129 -9.81 -10.42 -14.41
C GLN A 129 -10.58 -9.13 -14.12
N ARG A 130 -10.24 -8.01 -14.79
CA ARG A 130 -11.00 -6.75 -14.71
C ARG A 130 -12.46 -6.98 -15.11
N ALA A 131 -12.69 -7.70 -16.21
CA ALA A 131 -14.03 -8.04 -16.67
C ALA A 131 -14.75 -8.99 -15.71
N ALA A 132 -14.09 -10.06 -15.23
CA ALA A 132 -14.68 -11.05 -14.33
C ALA A 132 -15.10 -10.48 -12.96
N LEU A 133 -14.37 -9.47 -12.49
CA LEU A 133 -14.61 -8.78 -11.22
C LEU A 133 -15.44 -7.50 -11.36
N GLU A 134 -15.83 -7.12 -12.58
CA GLU A 134 -16.55 -5.88 -12.87
C GLU A 134 -15.83 -4.64 -12.30
N LEU A 135 -14.49 -4.66 -12.32
CA LEU A 135 -13.69 -3.56 -11.79
C LEU A 135 -13.82 -2.33 -12.70
N PRO A 136 -13.87 -1.12 -12.11
CA PRO A 136 -13.94 0.10 -12.89
C PRO A 136 -12.67 0.29 -13.72
N ASP A 137 -12.82 0.92 -14.88
CA ASP A 137 -11.69 1.46 -15.64
C ASP A 137 -11.28 2.80 -15.02
N ALA A 138 -10.68 2.72 -13.83
CA ALA A 138 -10.29 3.87 -13.02
C ALA A 138 -8.76 3.94 -12.92
N GLU A 139 -8.19 5.06 -13.36
CA GLU A 139 -6.78 5.35 -13.13
C GLU A 139 -6.55 5.80 -11.68
N VAL A 140 -5.42 5.39 -11.11
CA VAL A 140 -4.91 5.91 -9.85
C VAL A 140 -3.76 6.86 -10.17
N GLU A 141 -4.06 8.15 -10.24
CA GLU A 141 -3.14 9.20 -10.74
C GLU A 141 -1.76 9.15 -10.07
N TRP A 142 -1.71 8.93 -8.76
CA TRP A 142 -0.45 8.89 -8.01
C TRP A 142 0.34 7.58 -8.18
N LEU A 143 -0.30 6.48 -8.59
CA LEU A 143 0.38 5.20 -8.90
C LEU A 143 0.84 5.12 -10.35
N ARG A 144 0.18 5.86 -11.25
CA ARG A 144 0.45 5.85 -12.70
C ARG A 144 1.94 5.93 -13.08
N PRO A 145 2.83 6.68 -12.39
CA PRO A 145 4.24 6.73 -12.75
C PRO A 145 5.02 5.42 -12.49
N VAL A 146 4.50 4.54 -11.62
CA VAL A 146 5.24 3.38 -11.10
C VAL A 146 4.52 2.05 -11.30
N THR A 147 3.25 2.06 -11.71
CA THR A 147 2.47 0.86 -12.03
C THR A 147 2.36 0.62 -13.53
N SER A 148 2.03 -0.61 -13.92
CA SER A 148 1.70 -0.94 -15.29
C SER A 148 0.39 -0.27 -15.74
N PRO A 149 0.13 -0.15 -17.06
CA PRO A 149 -1.18 0.27 -17.57
C PRO A 149 -2.30 -0.75 -17.32
N HIS A 150 -1.99 -1.87 -16.68
CA HIS A 150 -2.89 -3.00 -16.46
C HIS A 150 -3.32 -3.14 -14.99
N LEU A 151 -3.04 -2.16 -14.14
CA LEU A 151 -3.46 -2.10 -12.73
C LEU A 151 -4.92 -2.54 -12.54
N LEU A 152 -5.14 -3.45 -11.59
CA LEU A 152 -6.45 -3.84 -11.10
C LEU A 152 -6.76 -3.01 -9.85
N TYR A 153 -7.83 -2.21 -9.92
CA TYR A 153 -8.16 -1.24 -8.88
C TYR A 153 -9.64 -1.29 -8.49
N CYS A 154 -9.91 -1.37 -7.17
CA CYS A 154 -11.24 -1.18 -6.59
C CYS A 154 -11.18 -0.03 -5.57
N PRO A 155 -11.84 1.13 -5.83
CA PRO A 155 -11.80 2.29 -4.95
C PRO A 155 -12.81 2.20 -3.81
N LEU A 156 -12.58 1.34 -2.81
CA LEU A 156 -13.48 1.17 -1.64
C LEU A 156 -14.93 0.87 -2.03
N LYS A 157 -15.13 0.10 -3.10
CA LYS A 157 -16.45 -0.34 -3.56
C LYS A 157 -16.75 -1.76 -3.10
N PRO A 158 -18.01 -2.21 -3.21
CA PRO A 158 -18.35 -3.58 -2.90
C PRO A 158 -17.54 -4.59 -3.71
N LEU A 159 -16.80 -5.46 -3.03
CA LEU A 159 -16.08 -6.58 -3.64
C LEU A 159 -15.87 -7.66 -2.58
N GLU A 160 -16.44 -8.83 -2.83
CA GLU A 160 -16.22 -10.04 -2.02
C GLU A 160 -14.78 -10.54 -2.23
N PRO A 161 -13.95 -10.60 -1.19
CA PRO A 161 -12.57 -11.08 -1.33
C PRO A 161 -12.46 -12.50 -1.90
N GLU A 162 -13.42 -13.38 -1.61
CA GLU A 162 -13.50 -14.72 -2.20
C GLU A 162 -13.61 -14.71 -3.72
N ARG A 163 -14.34 -13.75 -4.30
CA ARG A 163 -14.43 -13.58 -5.76
C ARG A 163 -13.11 -13.14 -6.37
N PHE A 164 -12.26 -12.49 -5.59
CA PHE A 164 -10.94 -12.02 -6.01
C PHE A 164 -9.86 -13.12 -5.95
N LEU A 165 -10.05 -14.17 -5.16
CA LEU A 165 -9.05 -15.24 -4.99
C LEU A 165 -8.61 -15.89 -6.33
N PRO A 166 -9.50 -16.20 -7.30
CA PRO A 166 -9.09 -16.70 -8.62
C PRO A 166 -8.26 -15.68 -9.42
N ALA A 167 -8.61 -14.40 -9.34
CA ALA A 167 -7.88 -13.34 -10.02
C ALA A 167 -6.47 -13.18 -9.45
N PHE A 168 -6.36 -13.17 -8.11
CA PHE A 168 -5.09 -13.19 -7.41
C PHE A 168 -4.23 -14.39 -7.82
N ALA A 169 -4.80 -15.59 -7.82
CA ALA A 169 -4.10 -16.80 -8.23
C ALA A 169 -3.58 -16.74 -9.68
N ALA A 170 -4.40 -16.24 -10.60
CA ALA A 170 -4.02 -16.08 -12.00
C ALA A 170 -2.85 -15.09 -12.17
N VAL A 171 -2.86 -13.98 -11.43
CA VAL A 171 -1.78 -12.99 -11.49
C VAL A 171 -0.49 -13.51 -10.87
N VAL A 172 -0.55 -14.23 -9.74
CA VAL A 172 0.65 -14.85 -9.13
C VAL A 172 1.24 -15.92 -10.04
N GLU A 173 0.41 -16.78 -10.65
CA GLU A 173 0.89 -17.79 -11.60
C GLU A 173 1.51 -17.15 -12.84
N THR A 174 0.91 -16.08 -13.36
CA THR A 174 1.46 -15.32 -14.50
C THR A 174 2.79 -14.70 -14.14
N TRP A 175 2.90 -14.10 -12.94
CA TRP A 175 4.14 -13.54 -12.44
C TRP A 175 5.25 -14.60 -12.37
N ARG A 176 4.93 -15.80 -11.85
CA ARG A 176 5.87 -16.91 -11.79
C ARG A 176 6.30 -17.38 -13.18
N ALA A 177 5.35 -17.81 -14.00
CA ALA A 177 5.61 -18.52 -15.24
C ALA A 177 6.13 -17.60 -16.36
N ALA A 178 5.64 -16.36 -16.44
CA ALA A 178 6.01 -15.44 -17.52
C ALA A 178 7.20 -14.53 -17.17
N TYR A 179 7.50 -14.32 -15.88
CA TYR A 179 8.52 -13.37 -15.46
C TYR A 179 9.60 -13.98 -14.57
N LEU A 180 9.25 -14.66 -13.47
CA LEU A 180 10.25 -15.18 -12.53
C LEU A 180 11.04 -16.35 -13.12
N GLU A 181 10.38 -17.41 -13.57
CA GLU A 181 11.03 -18.61 -14.11
C GLU A 181 11.94 -18.30 -15.30
N PRO A 182 11.48 -17.59 -16.36
CA PRO A 182 12.31 -17.33 -17.54
C PRO A 182 13.37 -16.24 -17.35
N ALA A 183 13.30 -15.43 -16.28
CA ALA A 183 14.26 -14.34 -16.08
C ALA A 183 15.69 -14.88 -15.98
N ALA A 184 16.54 -14.45 -16.91
CA ALA A 184 17.97 -14.68 -16.88
C ALA A 184 18.66 -13.60 -16.04
N ARG A 185 19.79 -13.97 -15.43
CA ARG A 185 20.65 -13.04 -14.73
C ARG A 185 21.33 -12.10 -15.72
N ASP A 186 21.21 -10.81 -15.46
CA ASP A 186 21.81 -9.71 -16.21
C ASP A 186 22.85 -9.00 -15.33
N GLY A 187 24.09 -8.95 -15.82
CA GLY A 187 25.21 -8.29 -15.15
C GLY A 187 25.54 -6.89 -15.68
N ASP A 188 24.75 -6.36 -16.62
CA ASP A 188 24.97 -5.01 -17.15
C ASP A 188 24.63 -3.95 -16.09
N ALA A 189 25.66 -3.18 -15.69
CA ALA A 189 25.54 -2.19 -14.62
C ALA A 189 24.52 -1.08 -14.94
N THR A 190 24.37 -0.71 -16.21
CA THR A 190 23.42 0.34 -16.64
C THR A 190 21.98 -0.14 -16.46
N SER A 191 21.70 -1.36 -16.90
CA SER A 191 20.40 -2.01 -16.79
C SER A 191 20.04 -2.30 -15.32
N MET A 192 20.99 -2.77 -14.52
CA MET A 192 20.80 -2.96 -13.08
C MET A 192 20.50 -1.64 -12.36
N LYS A 193 21.23 -0.56 -12.69
CA LYS A 193 20.96 0.77 -12.12
C LYS A 193 19.57 1.27 -12.49
N ALA A 194 19.15 1.14 -13.75
CA ALA A 194 17.83 1.57 -14.20
C ALA A 194 16.71 0.81 -13.48
N ARG A 195 16.87 -0.51 -13.28
CA ARG A 195 15.93 -1.32 -12.47
C ARG A 195 15.89 -0.87 -11.01
N GLY A 196 17.07 -0.60 -10.43
CA GLY A 196 17.17 -0.05 -9.08
C GLY A 196 16.44 1.28 -8.93
N ASP A 197 16.66 2.22 -9.84
CA ASP A 197 15.98 3.52 -9.84
C ASP A 197 14.45 3.36 -9.92
N ALA A 198 13.95 2.43 -10.76
CA ALA A 198 12.53 2.13 -10.89
C ALA A 198 11.92 1.53 -9.61
N VAL A 199 12.59 0.55 -8.98
CA VAL A 199 12.14 -0.05 -7.71
C VAL A 199 12.15 0.98 -6.59
N LEU A 200 13.19 1.82 -6.51
CA LEU A 200 13.28 2.85 -5.50
C LEU A 200 12.18 3.91 -5.66
N GLU A 201 11.87 4.31 -6.88
CA GLU A 201 10.77 5.25 -7.13
C GLU A 201 9.42 4.65 -6.77
N LEU A 202 9.19 3.37 -7.09
CA LEU A 202 8.01 2.64 -6.65
C LEU A 202 7.87 2.65 -5.12
N LYS A 203 8.93 2.30 -4.39
CA LYS A 203 8.94 2.32 -2.92
C LYS A 203 8.61 3.71 -2.37
N LYS A 204 9.20 4.78 -2.95
CA LYS A 204 8.91 6.17 -2.55
C LYS A 204 7.45 6.54 -2.75
N VAL A 205 6.89 6.23 -3.92
CA VAL A 205 5.50 6.52 -4.25
C VAL A 205 4.55 5.78 -3.32
N LEU A 206 4.80 4.50 -3.04
CA LEU A 206 3.99 3.72 -2.10
C LEU A 206 4.08 4.30 -0.68
N PHE A 207 5.29 4.49 -0.14
CA PHE A 207 5.50 4.99 1.22
C PHE A 207 4.81 6.34 1.47
N ARG A 208 4.91 7.28 0.53
CA ARG A 208 4.34 8.64 0.66
C ARG A 208 2.81 8.69 0.64
N ASN A 209 2.19 7.65 0.08
CA ASN A 209 0.76 7.66 -0.20
C ASN A 209 -0.01 6.55 0.54
N ASP A 210 0.68 5.62 1.22
CA ASP A 210 0.05 4.58 2.01
C ASP A 210 -0.57 5.15 3.31
N PRO A 211 -1.89 5.07 3.49
CA PRO A 211 -2.56 5.59 4.68
C PRO A 211 -2.37 4.72 5.94
N ALA A 212 -1.72 3.56 5.84
CA ALA A 212 -1.54 2.63 6.94
C ALA A 212 -0.53 3.13 7.99
N PHE A 213 0.54 3.82 7.58
CA PHE A 213 1.58 4.28 8.51
C PHE A 213 1.07 5.23 9.61
N PRO A 214 0.25 6.27 9.31
CA PRO A 214 -0.37 7.08 10.36
C PRO A 214 -1.23 6.26 11.32
N VAL A 215 -1.92 5.23 10.81
CA VAL A 215 -2.74 4.33 11.65
C VAL A 215 -1.84 3.49 12.56
N PHE A 216 -0.76 2.91 12.03
CA PHE A 216 0.19 2.13 12.82
C PHE A 216 0.93 2.98 13.85
N THR A 217 1.37 4.19 13.51
CA THR A 217 1.97 5.13 14.46
C THR A 217 1.02 5.44 15.62
N ARG A 218 -0.26 5.68 15.34
CA ARG A 218 -1.27 5.92 16.39
C ARG A 218 -1.59 4.65 17.20
N ALA A 219 -1.56 3.49 16.57
CA ALA A 219 -1.91 2.23 17.20
C ALA A 219 -0.78 1.70 18.09
N PHE A 220 0.46 1.75 17.61
CA PHE A 220 1.62 1.03 18.15
C PHE A 220 2.83 1.93 18.47
N GLY A 221 2.77 3.22 18.12
CA GLY A 221 3.88 4.15 18.29
C GLY A 221 4.81 4.23 17.07
N GLN A 222 5.64 5.28 17.02
CA GLN A 222 6.52 5.56 15.88
C GLN A 222 7.52 4.43 15.61
N GLY A 223 8.18 3.90 16.65
CA GLY A 223 9.19 2.85 16.47
C GLY A 223 8.65 1.59 15.80
N MET A 224 7.42 1.15 16.14
CA MET A 224 6.80 0.03 15.45
C MET A 224 6.35 0.36 14.03
N SER A 225 5.92 1.60 13.78
CA SER A 225 5.60 2.08 12.43
C SER A 225 6.84 2.05 11.54
N ASP A 226 8.00 2.47 12.07
CA ASP A 226 9.29 2.44 11.37
C ASP A 226 9.73 1.00 11.06
N VAL A 227 9.51 0.05 11.98
CA VAL A 227 9.75 -1.38 11.74
C VAL A 227 8.90 -1.90 10.59
N PHE A 228 7.62 -1.53 10.53
CA PHE A 228 6.76 -1.93 9.41
C PHE A 228 7.16 -1.25 8.10
N ALA A 229 7.64 -0.01 8.14
CA ALA A 229 8.17 0.69 6.97
C ALA A 229 9.45 0.02 6.44
N GLU A 230 10.37 -0.36 7.33
CA GLU A 230 11.58 -1.11 6.96
C GLU A 230 11.25 -2.50 6.41
N ALA A 231 10.27 -3.18 7.02
CA ALA A 231 9.77 -4.45 6.50
C ALA A 231 9.24 -4.29 5.06
N ALA A 232 8.44 -3.25 4.82
CA ALA A 232 7.83 -2.97 3.52
C ALA A 232 8.81 -2.43 2.48
N PHE A 233 9.78 -1.60 2.83
CA PHE A 233 10.55 -0.80 1.86
C PHE A 233 12.08 -0.89 2.02
N GLY A 234 12.60 -1.69 2.95
CA GLY A 234 14.02 -2.04 3.04
C GLY A 234 14.48 -2.92 1.87
N GLY A 235 15.62 -3.61 2.05
CA GLY A 235 16.22 -4.46 1.01
C GLY A 235 17.13 -3.68 0.05
N ASP A 236 17.30 -4.17 -1.17
CA ASP A 236 18.13 -3.55 -2.21
C ASP A 236 17.31 -3.20 -3.47
N PRO A 237 17.12 -1.91 -3.81
CA PRO A 237 17.53 -0.73 -3.05
C PRO A 237 16.60 -0.47 -1.87
N GLY A 238 17.15 -0.13 -0.71
CA GLY A 238 16.39 0.21 0.47
C GLY A 238 15.91 1.66 0.43
N LEU A 239 14.67 1.90 0.84
CA LEU A 239 14.16 3.25 1.06
C LEU A 239 14.48 3.69 2.49
N SER A 240 15.36 4.68 2.63
CA SER A 240 15.51 5.39 3.90
C SER A 240 14.23 6.17 4.21
N ILE A 241 13.64 5.93 5.38
CA ILE A 241 12.45 6.68 5.85
C ILE A 241 12.72 8.19 5.84
N ALA A 242 13.94 8.61 6.22
CA ALA A 242 14.33 10.01 6.21
C ALA A 242 14.35 10.61 4.79
N ASP A 243 14.74 9.83 3.78
CA ASP A 243 14.81 10.27 2.38
C ASP A 243 13.42 10.28 1.71
N ALA A 244 12.50 9.46 2.22
CA ALA A 244 11.15 9.32 1.70
C ALA A 244 10.21 10.45 2.16
N ILE A 245 10.44 10.98 3.36
CA ILE A 245 9.68 12.09 3.94
C ILE A 245 10.14 13.38 3.27
N GLU A 246 9.24 14.02 2.50
CA GLU A 246 9.48 15.39 2.06
C GLU A 246 9.61 16.29 3.30
N PRO A 247 10.63 17.17 3.35
CA PRO A 247 10.78 18.09 4.47
C PRO A 247 9.52 18.91 4.60
N LEU A 248 8.91 18.87 5.78
CA LEU A 248 7.71 19.63 6.06
C LEU A 248 8.05 21.13 5.90
N PRO A 249 7.25 21.89 5.15
CA PRO A 249 7.37 23.34 5.14
C PRO A 249 7.24 23.84 6.58
N THR A 250 7.97 24.91 6.92
CA THR A 250 8.03 25.44 8.28
C THR A 250 6.64 25.55 8.90
N PRO A 251 6.39 25.02 10.11
CA PRO A 251 5.06 25.07 10.71
C PRO A 251 4.53 26.51 10.76
N GLY A 252 3.31 26.73 10.30
CA GLY A 252 2.70 28.07 10.18
C GLY A 252 3.07 28.83 8.89
N SER A 253 3.86 28.26 7.99
CA SER A 253 4.32 28.95 6.76
C SER A 253 3.32 28.99 5.61
N TRP A 254 2.28 28.16 5.62
CA TRP A 254 1.31 28.14 4.54
C TRP A 254 0.50 29.43 4.52
N VAL A 255 0.69 30.18 3.43
CA VAL A 255 -0.09 31.37 3.10
C VAL A 255 -0.61 31.22 1.68
N ASN A 256 -1.93 31.32 1.52
CA ASN A 256 -2.56 31.47 0.22
C ASN A 256 -2.82 32.95 -0.06
N LYS A 257 -1.88 33.60 -0.75
CA LYS A 257 -1.97 35.03 -1.10
C LYS A 257 -3.20 35.36 -1.95
N LYS A 258 -3.69 34.43 -2.77
CA LYS A 258 -4.88 34.63 -3.62
C LYS A 258 -6.17 34.70 -2.79
N PHE A 259 -6.23 33.93 -1.71
CA PHE A 259 -7.39 33.89 -0.82
C PHE A 259 -7.23 34.77 0.43
N GLY A 260 -6.04 35.34 0.67
CA GLY A 260 -5.77 36.12 1.87
C GLY A 260 -5.79 35.29 3.15
N VAL A 261 -5.56 33.98 3.05
CA VAL A 261 -5.67 33.03 4.16
C VAL A 261 -4.27 32.53 4.57
N SER A 262 -3.98 32.54 5.86
CA SER A 262 -2.81 31.88 6.45
C SER A 262 -3.22 30.64 7.27
N TRP A 263 -2.26 29.84 7.70
CA TRP A 263 -2.51 28.60 8.42
C TRP A 263 -1.75 28.57 9.75
N ARG A 264 -2.36 28.04 10.80
CA ARG A 264 -1.65 27.67 12.03
C ARG A 264 -0.79 26.41 11.84
N ALA A 265 0.23 26.28 12.68
CA ALA A 265 1.15 25.14 12.69
C ALA A 265 0.42 23.79 12.91
N ASP A 266 -0.43 23.72 13.94
CA ASP A 266 -1.25 22.54 14.28
C ASP A 266 -2.19 22.11 13.14
N ALA A 267 -2.78 23.07 12.44
CA ALA A 267 -3.63 22.84 11.28
C ALA A 267 -2.84 22.24 10.10
N GLN A 268 -1.61 22.72 9.87
CA GLN A 268 -0.73 22.18 8.81
C GLN A 268 -0.29 20.75 9.12
N GLU A 269 0.13 20.49 10.36
CA GLU A 269 0.53 19.15 10.80
C GLU A 269 -0.59 18.14 10.58
N ARG A 270 -1.84 18.51 10.88
CA ARG A 270 -2.99 17.63 10.64
C ARG A 270 -3.19 17.28 9.16
N VAL A 271 -2.95 18.24 8.24
CA VAL A 271 -3.02 17.97 6.79
C VAL A 271 -1.84 17.08 6.34
N HIS A 272 -0.68 17.20 6.96
CA HIS A 272 0.49 16.37 6.65
C HIS A 272 0.33 14.89 7.03
N GLU A 273 -0.57 14.57 7.96
CA GLU A 273 -0.96 13.18 8.24
C GLU A 273 -1.69 12.51 7.05
N ALA A 274 -2.22 13.30 6.10
CA ALA A 274 -2.84 12.75 4.90
C ALA A 274 -1.80 12.31 3.86
N PRO A 275 -2.13 11.32 3.01
CA PRO A 275 -1.32 10.94 1.84
C PRO A 275 -0.92 12.14 0.99
N ALA A 276 0.33 12.16 0.50
CA ALA A 276 0.90 13.30 -0.20
C ALA A 276 0.02 13.81 -1.36
N PHE A 277 -0.56 12.89 -2.15
CA PHE A 277 -1.44 13.23 -3.26
C PHE A 277 -2.75 13.95 -2.85
N LEU A 278 -3.26 13.72 -1.63
CA LEU A 278 -4.48 14.36 -1.13
C LEU A 278 -4.23 15.73 -0.51
N ARG A 279 -3.01 16.02 -0.04
CA ARG A 279 -2.68 17.27 0.68
C ARG A 279 -3.07 18.53 -0.12
N PRO A 280 -2.78 18.65 -1.43
CA PRO A 280 -3.18 19.83 -2.21
C PRO A 280 -4.70 20.00 -2.32
N ILE A 281 -5.44 18.88 -2.43
CA ILE A 281 -6.90 18.88 -2.52
C ILE A 281 -7.51 19.31 -1.18
N ILE A 282 -7.08 18.68 -0.08
CA ILE A 282 -7.51 19.00 1.28
C ILE A 282 -7.25 20.47 1.59
N ARG A 283 -6.03 20.95 1.31
CA ARG A 283 -5.65 22.35 1.50
C ARG A 283 -6.58 23.30 0.74
N ARG A 284 -6.85 23.03 -0.54
CA ARG A 284 -7.73 23.85 -1.38
C ARG A 284 -9.17 23.88 -0.86
N ILE A 285 -9.68 22.75 -0.38
CA ILE A 285 -11.04 22.66 0.18
C ILE A 285 -11.14 23.52 1.45
N ILE A 286 -10.18 23.36 2.37
CA ILE A 286 -10.18 24.08 3.65
C ILE A 286 -9.98 25.58 3.45
N GLU A 287 -9.09 26.00 2.54
CA GLU A 287 -8.89 27.43 2.22
C GLU A 287 -10.16 28.07 1.64
N LYS A 288 -10.93 27.35 0.81
CA LYS A 288 -12.21 27.84 0.29
C LYS A 288 -13.26 28.00 1.40
N GLU A 289 -13.33 27.06 2.33
CA GLU A 289 -14.25 27.17 3.48
C GLU A 289 -13.82 28.30 4.42
N ALA A 290 -12.51 28.49 4.65
CA ALA A 290 -12.00 29.62 5.42
C ALA A 290 -12.46 30.97 4.82
N VAL A 291 -12.34 31.14 3.50
CA VAL A 291 -12.83 32.34 2.80
C VAL A 291 -14.34 32.49 2.95
N LYS A 292 -15.10 31.41 2.80
CA LYS A 292 -16.56 31.42 2.93
C LYS A 292 -17.02 31.82 4.33
N GLU A 293 -16.29 31.40 5.36
CA GLU A 293 -16.57 31.71 6.77
C GLU A 293 -15.93 33.03 7.23
N GLY A 294 -15.24 33.76 6.33
CA GLY A 294 -14.56 35.02 6.65
C GLY A 294 -13.38 34.83 7.62
N MET A 295 -12.81 33.63 7.69
CA MET A 295 -11.69 33.29 8.56
C MET A 295 -10.36 33.57 7.85
N PRO A 296 -9.56 34.56 8.30
CA PRO A 296 -8.27 34.87 7.68
C PRO A 296 -7.16 33.87 8.04
N VAL A 297 -7.39 33.03 9.06
CA VAL A 297 -6.44 32.03 9.55
C VAL A 297 -7.14 30.68 9.68
N VAL A 298 -6.60 29.66 9.01
CA VAL A 298 -7.03 28.27 9.17
C VAL A 298 -6.53 27.75 10.52
N THR A 299 -7.48 27.33 11.35
CA THR A 299 -7.24 26.70 12.66
C THR A 299 -7.43 25.19 12.57
N LEU A 300 -6.87 24.44 13.52
CA LEU A 300 -7.11 23.00 13.63
C LEU A 300 -8.60 22.66 13.72
N GLU A 301 -9.39 23.49 14.42
CA GLU A 301 -10.84 23.33 14.51
C GLU A 301 -11.52 23.37 13.13
N LEU A 302 -11.14 24.32 12.27
CA LEU A 302 -11.68 24.40 10.91
C LEU A 302 -11.31 23.17 10.08
N VAL A 303 -10.07 22.67 10.22
CA VAL A 303 -9.62 21.43 9.56
C VAL A 303 -10.51 20.25 9.99
N LEU A 304 -10.66 20.03 11.30
CA LEU A 304 -11.47 18.94 11.84
C LEU A 304 -12.95 19.05 11.45
N ARG A 305 -13.50 20.27 11.41
CA ARG A 305 -14.86 20.52 10.93
C ARG A 305 -15.02 20.19 9.45
N CYS A 306 -14.07 20.61 8.61
CA CYS A 306 -14.06 20.26 7.19
C CYS A 306 -13.96 18.74 7.00
N GLU A 307 -13.06 18.07 7.71
CA GLU A 307 -12.96 16.61 7.68
C GLU A 307 -14.28 15.93 8.03
N LYS A 308 -14.97 16.39 9.08
CA LYS A 308 -16.28 15.85 9.46
C LYS A 308 -17.32 16.06 8.37
N LYS A 309 -17.39 17.28 7.80
CA LYS A 309 -18.34 17.67 6.75
C LYS A 309 -18.13 16.89 5.45
N TYR A 310 -16.88 16.71 5.03
CA TYR A 310 -16.55 16.01 3.79
C TYR A 310 -16.49 14.49 3.96
N ARG A 311 -16.21 13.96 5.16
CA ARG A 311 -16.37 12.53 5.47
C ARG A 311 -17.84 12.09 5.46
N SER A 312 -18.79 12.99 5.75
CA SER A 312 -20.24 12.71 5.61
C SER A 312 -20.77 12.82 4.17
N GLY A 313 -20.04 13.46 3.26
CA GLY A 313 -20.41 13.57 1.84
C GLY A 313 -19.58 12.68 0.90
N MET A 314 -18.39 12.27 1.35
CA MET A 314 -17.53 11.24 0.78
C MET A 314 -17.56 10.07 1.76
N GLU A 315 -18.62 9.28 1.72
CA GLU A 315 -18.56 7.95 2.34
C GLU A 315 -17.56 7.08 1.58
N LEU A 316 -16.28 7.21 1.95
CA LEU A 316 -15.16 6.31 1.60
C LEU A 316 -15.26 5.02 2.40
#